data_AF-A0A502ELV8-F1
#
_entry.id   AF-A0A502ELV8-F1
#
_cell.length_a   1.000
_cell.length_b   1.000
_cell.length_c   1.000
_cell.angle_alpha   90.00
_cell.angle_beta   90.00
_cell.angle_gamma   90.00
#
_symmetry.space_group_name_H-M   'P 1'
#
loop_
_entity.id
_entity.type
_entity.pdbx_description
1 polymer ?
#
loop_
_entity_poly.entity_id
_entity_poly.type
_entity_poly.pdbx_seq_one_letter_code
_entity_poly.pdbx_strand_id
1 'polypeptide(L)'
;MNVIKKNRTRLSFLLILFMFQNIDARSLKAITKDDCEEKNVSLKSEHSYKYKYFFFRQTNHKKVKRIDKVVDENGKEIIKITMKSTESGDEYNFRKFHRLVIIGKEIQEVIYVIGQENGKVITYNFCGEKINTLNMKADDLLEKYRF
;
A
#
# COMPACT_ATOMS: atom_id res chain seq x y z
N MET A 1 68.10 -48.04 23.34
CA MET A 1 68.07 -47.03 24.41
C MET A 1 67.61 -45.69 23.84
N ASN A 2 66.79 -44.96 24.61
CA ASN A 2 66.29 -43.59 24.42
C ASN A 2 65.21 -43.40 23.33
N VAL A 3 63.92 -43.38 23.70
CA VAL A 3 63.13 -42.23 24.21
C VAL A 3 63.04 -41.11 23.16
N ILE A 4 61.82 -40.84 22.66
CA ILE A 4 61.17 -39.51 22.66
C ILE A 4 59.68 -39.71 22.32
N LYS A 5 58.83 -39.44 23.31
CA LYS A 5 57.40 -39.15 23.15
C LYS A 5 57.27 -37.81 22.43
N LYS A 6 56.42 -37.71 21.40
CA LYS A 6 55.84 -36.42 21.02
C LYS A 6 54.40 -36.61 20.54
N ASN A 7 53.51 -36.67 21.53
CA ASN A 7 52.07 -36.58 21.35
C ASN A 7 51.68 -35.15 21.76
N ARG A 8 51.25 -34.31 20.81
CA ARG A 8 50.46 -33.07 21.06
C ARG A 8 50.30 -32.30 19.75
N THR A 9 49.09 -32.30 19.21
CA THR A 9 48.37 -31.16 18.60
C THR A 9 47.27 -31.68 17.66
N ARG A 10 46.20 -32.25 18.25
CA ARG A 10 44.90 -32.40 17.56
C ARG A 10 43.75 -31.97 18.48
N LEU A 11 43.95 -30.87 19.22
CA LEU A 11 42.90 -30.14 19.93
C LEU A 11 42.93 -28.70 19.41
N SER A 12 42.32 -28.46 18.25
CA SER A 12 42.00 -27.10 17.82
C SER A 12 40.88 -27.07 16.77
N PHE A 13 40.65 -28.17 16.05
CA PHE A 13 39.63 -28.20 14.99
C PHE A 13 38.19 -28.48 15.46
N LEU A 14 37.96 -28.80 16.73
CA LEU A 14 36.62 -29.14 17.26
C LEU A 14 35.84 -27.95 17.87
N LEU A 15 36.46 -26.77 17.99
CA LEU A 15 35.83 -25.59 18.60
C LEU A 15 35.13 -24.65 17.60
N ILE A 16 35.27 -24.87 16.29
CA ILE A 16 34.66 -23.99 15.27
C ILE A 16 33.24 -24.46 14.88
N LEU A 17 32.84 -25.69 15.21
CA LEU A 17 31.51 -26.20 14.83
C LEU A 17 30.34 -25.75 15.73
N PHE A 18 30.61 -25.11 16.88
CA PHE A 18 29.56 -24.73 17.84
C PHE A 18 28.98 -23.32 17.65
N MET A 19 29.45 -22.53 16.68
CA MET A 19 28.94 -21.17 16.45
C MET A 19 27.74 -21.07 15.49
N PHE A 20 27.20 -22.19 14.98
CA PHE A 20 26.10 -22.17 14.01
C PHE A 20 24.73 -22.63 14.52
N GLN A 21 24.57 -22.93 15.82
CA GLN A 21 23.29 -23.48 16.32
C GLN A 21 22.41 -22.53 17.12
N ASN A 22 22.78 -21.25 17.27
CA ASN A 22 21.94 -20.26 17.96
C ASN A 22 21.74 -18.98 17.14
N ILE A 23 21.63 -19.09 15.82
CA ILE A 23 20.78 -18.15 15.11
C ILE A 23 19.37 -18.64 15.38
N ASP A 24 18.78 -18.06 16.42
CA ASP A 24 17.36 -18.03 16.70
C ASP A 24 16.61 -18.08 15.35
N ALA A 25 16.11 -19.26 14.99
CA ALA A 25 15.03 -19.39 14.02
C ALA A 25 13.77 -18.86 14.71
N ARG A 26 13.81 -17.59 15.14
CA ARG A 26 12.62 -16.78 15.29
C ARG A 26 12.04 -16.78 13.90
N SER A 27 11.05 -17.65 13.75
CA SER A 27 10.10 -17.72 12.66
C SER A 27 9.89 -16.36 11.98
N LEU A 28 10.80 -16.01 11.08
CA LEU A 28 10.41 -15.52 9.78
C LEU A 28 9.65 -16.70 9.18
N LYS A 29 8.40 -16.90 9.64
CA LYS A 29 7.34 -17.22 8.71
C LYS A 29 7.54 -16.14 7.65
N ALA A 30 8.22 -16.51 6.57
CA ALA A 30 7.93 -15.94 5.28
C ALA A 30 6.41 -15.85 5.30
N ILE A 31 5.89 -14.63 5.44
CA ILE A 31 4.48 -14.38 5.21
C ILE A 31 4.35 -14.88 3.78
N THR A 32 3.85 -16.11 3.67
CA THR A 32 3.78 -16.84 2.43
C THR A 32 2.96 -15.95 1.54
N LYS A 33 3.54 -15.63 0.38
CA LYS A 33 2.92 -14.77 -0.64
C LYS A 33 1.48 -15.23 -0.97
N ASP A 34 1.19 -16.49 -0.70
CA ASP A 34 -0.08 -17.19 -0.88
C ASP A 34 -1.20 -16.76 0.09
N ASP A 35 -0.91 -16.38 1.35
CA ASP A 35 -1.97 -16.05 2.33
C ASP A 35 -2.69 -14.72 2.02
N CYS A 36 -2.08 -13.89 1.18
CA CYS A 36 -2.65 -12.59 0.82
C CYS A 36 -3.75 -12.71 -0.24
N GLU A 37 -3.74 -13.75 -1.08
CA GLU A 37 -4.69 -13.88 -2.19
C GLU A 37 -6.09 -14.37 -1.78
N GLU A 38 -6.22 -15.00 -0.62
CA GLU A 38 -7.47 -15.58 -0.13
C GLU A 38 -8.27 -14.62 0.77
N LYS A 39 -7.70 -13.47 1.14
CA LYS A 39 -8.34 -12.51 2.05
C LYS A 39 -9.52 -11.82 1.38
N ASN A 40 -10.64 -11.70 2.09
CA ASN A 40 -11.70 -10.82 1.62
C ASN A 40 -11.39 -9.37 2.03
N VAL A 41 -11.43 -8.48 1.06
CA VAL A 41 -11.27 -7.05 1.29
C VAL A 41 -12.49 -6.30 0.78
N SER A 42 -12.84 -5.21 1.45
CA SER A 42 -13.96 -4.35 1.07
C SER A 42 -13.52 -2.91 0.88
N LEU A 43 -14.10 -2.24 -0.11
CA LEU A 43 -13.88 -0.82 -0.37
C LEU A 43 -14.94 0.00 0.39
N LYS A 44 -14.48 0.95 1.20
CA LYS A 44 -15.31 1.93 1.90
C LYS A 44 -14.95 3.33 1.42
N SER A 45 -15.97 4.12 1.07
CA SER A 45 -15.81 5.52 0.65
C SER A 45 -16.58 6.44 1.59
N GLU A 46 -15.89 7.40 2.19
CA GLU A 46 -16.45 8.40 3.09
C GLU A 46 -16.36 9.78 2.45
N HIS A 47 -17.38 10.62 2.67
CA HIS A 47 -17.40 12.01 2.23
C HIS A 47 -17.53 12.93 3.43
N SER A 48 -16.73 13.99 3.44
CA SER A 48 -16.79 15.04 4.46
C SER A 48 -16.86 16.39 3.78
N TYR A 49 -17.70 17.27 4.32
CA TYR A 49 -18.02 18.57 3.75
C TYR A 49 -17.63 19.65 4.74
N LYS A 50 -16.83 20.62 4.30
CA LYS A 50 -16.48 21.79 5.11
C LYS A 50 -16.89 23.06 4.39
N TYR A 51 -17.88 23.75 4.92
CA TYR A 51 -18.33 25.03 4.37
C TYR A 51 -17.39 26.17 4.76
N LYS A 52 -17.24 27.14 3.86
CA LYS A 52 -16.51 28.39 4.14
C LYS A 52 -17.49 29.39 4.75
N TYR A 53 -17.07 30.00 5.84
CA TYR A 53 -17.80 31.08 6.49
C TYR A 53 -17.12 32.41 6.17
N PHE A 54 -17.92 33.44 5.97
CA PHE A 54 -17.48 34.82 5.90
C PHE A 54 -18.24 35.62 6.96
N PHE A 55 -17.50 36.15 7.94
CA PHE A 55 -18.04 36.58 9.23
C PHE A 55 -18.87 35.46 9.88
N PHE A 56 -20.20 35.61 9.90
CA PHE A 56 -21.15 34.64 10.50
C PHE A 56 -22.07 33.99 9.46
N ARG A 57 -21.89 34.30 8.16
CA ARG A 57 -22.70 33.74 7.09
C ARG A 57 -21.95 32.59 6.42
N GLN A 58 -22.62 31.45 6.32
CA GLN A 58 -22.16 30.34 5.51
C GLN A 58 -22.22 30.75 4.03
N THR A 59 -21.11 30.58 3.32
CA THR A 59 -21.05 30.78 1.87
C THR A 59 -21.38 29.47 1.16
N ASN A 60 -21.79 29.55 -0.12
CA ASN A 60 -22.02 28.35 -0.93
C ASN A 60 -20.72 27.58 -1.23
N HIS A 61 -19.57 28.24 -1.08
CA HIS A 61 -18.27 27.58 -1.20
C HIS A 61 -18.10 26.55 -0.09
N LYS A 62 -17.93 25.29 -0.49
CA LYS A 62 -17.56 24.20 0.40
C LYS A 62 -16.26 23.57 -0.08
N LYS A 63 -15.72 22.71 0.76
CA LYS A 63 -14.57 21.87 0.47
C LYS A 63 -15.00 20.45 0.76
N VAL A 64 -15.04 19.63 -0.27
CA VAL A 64 -15.27 18.19 -0.14
C VAL A 64 -13.95 17.48 0.04
N LYS A 65 -13.90 16.63 1.06
CA LYS A 65 -12.85 15.66 1.24
C LYS A 65 -13.47 14.27 1.14
N ARG A 66 -13.02 13.52 0.15
CA ARG A 66 -13.35 12.12 -0.04
C ARG A 66 -12.22 11.26 0.50
N ILE A 67 -12.56 10.22 1.24
CA ILE A 67 -11.61 9.27 1.82
C ILE A 67 -12.02 7.89 1.32
N ASP A 68 -11.19 7.28 0.49
CA ASP A 68 -11.38 5.89 0.07
C ASP A 68 -10.45 5.01 0.90
N LYS A 69 -10.98 3.91 1.42
CA LYS A 69 -10.27 2.95 2.26
C LYS A 69 -10.55 1.54 1.75
N VAL A 70 -9.52 0.71 1.69
CA VAL A 70 -9.69 -0.74 1.61
C VAL A 70 -9.47 -1.32 2.99
N VAL A 71 -10.44 -2.11 3.46
CA VAL A 71 -10.41 -2.74 4.78
C VAL A 71 -10.48 -4.25 4.65
N ASP A 72 -9.84 -4.96 5.59
CA ASP A 72 -9.94 -6.41 5.71
C ASP A 72 -11.27 -6.84 6.37
N GLU A 73 -11.45 -8.15 6.52
CA GLU A 73 -12.61 -8.78 7.19
C GLU A 73 -12.79 -8.32 8.64
N ASN A 74 -11.70 -7.96 9.31
CA ASN A 74 -11.69 -7.48 10.70
C ASN A 74 -11.95 -5.97 10.78
N GLY A 75 -12.13 -5.29 9.65
CA GLY A 75 -12.28 -3.84 9.56
C GLY A 75 -10.97 -3.06 9.71
N LYS A 76 -9.80 -3.73 9.70
CA LYS A 76 -8.49 -3.09 9.71
C LYS A 76 -8.23 -2.42 8.36
N GLU A 77 -7.78 -1.16 8.41
CA GLU A 77 -7.41 -0.40 7.21
C GLU A 77 -6.13 -0.98 6.59
N ILE A 78 -6.18 -1.34 5.30
CA ILE A 78 -5.03 -1.81 4.51
C ILE A 78 -4.43 -0.64 3.73
N ILE A 79 -5.25 0.02 2.91
CA ILE A 79 -4.86 1.21 2.14
C ILE A 79 -5.90 2.30 2.38
N LYS A 80 -5.44 3.55 2.50
CA LYS A 80 -6.27 4.72 2.65
C LYS A 80 -5.74 5.86 1.80
N ILE A 81 -6.59 6.38 0.94
CA ILE A 81 -6.29 7.59 0.16
C ILE A 81 -7.27 8.69 0.55
N THR A 82 -6.82 9.93 0.38
CA THR A 82 -7.63 11.09 0.67
C THR A 82 -7.52 12.07 -0.48
N MET A 83 -8.67 12.39 -1.08
CA MET A 83 -8.80 13.38 -2.11
C MET A 83 -9.51 14.61 -1.54
N LYS A 84 -9.01 15.79 -1.88
CA LYS A 84 -9.61 17.08 -1.53
C LYS A 84 -9.98 17.80 -2.81
N SER A 85 -11.21 18.32 -2.89
CA SER A 85 -11.64 19.16 -4.00
C SER A 85 -10.98 20.54 -3.92
N THR A 86 -10.74 21.15 -5.07
CA THR A 86 -10.47 22.59 -5.19
C THR A 86 -11.75 23.24 -5.70
N GLU A 87 -12.54 23.84 -4.80
CA GLU A 87 -13.86 24.39 -5.15
C GLU A 87 -13.87 25.92 -5.22
N SER A 88 -14.65 26.41 -6.19
CA SER A 88 -15.11 27.79 -6.36
C SER A 88 -16.58 27.80 -6.83
N GLY A 89 -17.54 27.65 -5.91
CA GLY A 89 -18.97 27.80 -6.21
C GLY A 89 -19.78 26.55 -5.85
N ASP A 90 -20.80 26.22 -6.65
CA ASP A 90 -21.67 25.04 -6.47
C ASP A 90 -21.14 23.77 -7.16
N GLU A 91 -20.13 23.90 -8.03
CA GLU A 91 -19.51 22.79 -8.76
C GLU A 91 -18.28 22.20 -8.04
N TYR A 92 -18.26 20.87 -7.95
CA TYR A 92 -17.17 20.09 -7.36
C TYR A 92 -16.12 19.73 -8.42
N ASN A 93 -15.15 20.60 -8.63
CA ASN A 93 -14.08 20.30 -9.59
C ASN A 93 -12.91 19.58 -8.90
N PHE A 94 -12.90 18.25 -9.00
CA PHE A 94 -11.75 17.43 -8.67
C PHE A 94 -10.72 17.49 -9.81
N ARG A 95 -9.80 18.46 -9.74
CA ARG A 95 -8.69 18.57 -10.72
C ARG A 95 -7.80 17.33 -10.74
N LYS A 96 -7.78 16.58 -9.65
CA LYS A 96 -7.10 15.30 -9.53
C LYS A 96 -8.13 14.26 -9.12
N PHE A 97 -8.36 13.29 -9.99
CA PHE A 97 -9.06 12.06 -9.68
C PHE A 97 -8.08 11.11 -9.01
N HIS A 98 -8.42 10.66 -7.80
CA HIS A 98 -7.60 9.75 -7.01
C HIS A 98 -8.53 8.76 -6.32
N ARG A 99 -8.59 7.54 -6.82
CA ARG A 99 -9.60 6.53 -6.42
C ARG A 99 -8.96 5.17 -6.16
N LEU A 100 -9.50 4.43 -5.20
CA LEU A 100 -9.23 3.01 -5.03
C LEU A 100 -10.33 2.18 -5.70
N VAL A 101 -9.93 1.13 -6.40
CA VAL A 101 -10.83 0.16 -7.04
C VAL A 101 -10.31 -1.24 -6.74
N ILE A 102 -11.20 -2.19 -6.52
CA ILE A 102 -10.84 -3.61 -6.39
C ILE A 102 -11.21 -4.29 -7.71
N ILE A 103 -10.23 -4.89 -8.39
CA ILE A 103 -10.42 -5.61 -9.65
C ILE A 103 -9.82 -6.99 -9.49
N GLY A 104 -10.68 -8.03 -9.52
CA GLY A 104 -10.26 -9.40 -9.23
C GLY A 104 -9.64 -9.50 -7.83
N LYS A 105 -8.40 -9.96 -7.76
CA LYS A 105 -7.62 -10.13 -6.50
C LYS A 105 -6.63 -8.99 -6.24
N GLU A 106 -6.83 -7.83 -6.87
CA GLU A 106 -5.92 -6.69 -6.76
C GLU A 106 -6.64 -5.43 -6.30
N ILE A 107 -5.93 -4.61 -5.54
CA ILE A 107 -6.32 -3.24 -5.24
C ILE A 107 -5.59 -2.33 -6.21
N GLN A 108 -6.33 -1.49 -6.93
CA GLN A 108 -5.79 -0.55 -7.89
C GLN A 108 -6.06 0.89 -7.41
N GLU A 109 -4.97 1.63 -7.19
CA GLU A 109 -4.99 3.07 -6.95
C GLU A 109 -4.83 3.80 -8.27
N VAL A 110 -5.90 4.47 -8.68
CA VAL A 110 -5.99 5.17 -9.95
C VAL A 110 -5.83 6.66 -9.70
N ILE A 111 -4.83 7.24 -10.36
CA ILE A 111 -4.46 8.65 -10.20
C ILE A 111 -4.45 9.31 -11.58
N TYR A 112 -5.30 10.31 -11.75
CA TYR A 112 -5.37 11.10 -12.97
C TYR A 112 -5.52 12.59 -12.62
N VAL A 113 -4.85 13.46 -13.35
CA VAL A 113 -4.95 14.92 -13.19
C VAL A 113 -5.51 15.48 -14.49
N ILE A 114 -6.62 16.22 -14.40
CA ILE A 114 -7.29 16.83 -15.56
C ILE A 114 -6.28 17.71 -16.31
N GLY A 115 -6.23 17.53 -17.63
CA GLY A 115 -5.32 18.25 -18.51
C GLY A 115 -3.92 17.65 -18.62
N GLN A 116 -3.65 16.52 -17.98
CA GLN A 116 -2.45 15.73 -18.25
C GLN A 116 -2.75 14.66 -19.29
N GLU A 117 -1.76 14.41 -20.16
CA GLU A 117 -1.86 13.38 -21.21
C GLU A 117 -1.81 11.96 -20.64
N ASN A 118 -1.20 11.80 -19.46
CA ASN A 118 -1.03 10.51 -18.82
C ASN A 118 -1.53 10.54 -17.37
N GLY A 119 -2.01 9.39 -16.91
CA GLY A 119 -2.21 9.12 -15.50
C GLY A 119 -1.45 7.87 -15.06
N LYS A 120 -1.71 7.44 -13.84
CA LYS A 120 -0.96 6.39 -13.16
C LYS A 120 -1.91 5.43 -12.46
N VAL A 121 -1.65 4.14 -12.62
CA VAL A 121 -2.29 3.06 -11.87
C VAL A 121 -1.22 2.39 -11.02
N ILE A 122 -1.46 2.31 -9.72
CA ILE A 122 -0.61 1.57 -8.79
C ILE A 122 -1.40 0.35 -8.33
N THR A 123 -0.82 -0.83 -8.52
CA THR A 123 -1.45 -2.09 -8.13
C THR A 123 -0.85 -2.58 -6.82
N TYR A 124 -1.71 -3.03 -5.92
CA TYR A 124 -1.36 -3.61 -4.63
C TYR A 124 -2.01 -4.98 -4.46
N ASN A 125 -1.36 -5.88 -3.72
CA ASN A 125 -2.03 -7.08 -3.22
C ASN A 125 -2.98 -6.72 -2.06
N PHE A 126 -3.80 -7.67 -1.62
CA PHE A 126 -4.73 -7.49 -0.50
C PHE A 126 -4.05 -7.36 0.87
N CYS A 127 -2.73 -7.53 0.94
CA CYS A 127 -1.93 -7.19 2.12
C CYS A 127 -1.45 -5.74 2.12
N GLY A 128 -1.71 -4.98 1.04
CA GLY A 128 -1.32 -3.58 0.89
C GLY A 128 0.10 -3.39 0.35
N GLU A 129 0.74 -4.46 -0.11
CA GLU A 129 2.06 -4.39 -0.72
C GLU A 129 1.95 -4.00 -2.18
N LYS A 130 2.77 -3.04 -2.59
CA LYS A 130 2.80 -2.54 -3.97
C LYS A 130 3.41 -3.59 -4.89
N ILE A 131 2.65 -4.03 -5.89
CA ILE A 131 3.08 -4.98 -6.91
C ILE A 131 3.65 -4.25 -8.12
N ASN A 132 2.93 -3.23 -8.62
CA ASN A 132 3.26 -2.61 -9.90
C ASN A 132 2.90 -1.12 -9.93
N THR A 133 3.49 -0.40 -10.88
CA THR A 133 3.10 0.94 -11.29
C THR A 133 3.09 1.01 -12.80
N LEU A 134 1.94 1.36 -13.36
CA LEU A 134 1.76 1.58 -14.77
C LEU A 134 1.41 3.03 -15.04
N ASN A 135 2.09 3.66 -15.98
CA ASN A 135 1.65 4.93 -16.56
C ASN A 135 0.82 4.60 -17.79
N MET A 136 -0.34 5.24 -17.91
CA MET A 136 -1.28 5.02 -19.01
C MET A 136 -1.69 6.37 -19.58
N LYS A 137 -2.08 6.39 -20.86
CA LYS A 137 -2.70 7.59 -21.43
C LYS A 137 -4.00 7.90 -20.70
N ALA A 138 -4.32 9.18 -20.64
CA ALA A 138 -5.52 9.69 -20.00
C ALA A 138 -6.79 9.04 -20.58
N ASP A 139 -6.89 8.96 -21.90
CA ASP A 139 -8.06 8.41 -22.59
C ASP A 139 -8.30 6.94 -22.21
N ASP A 140 -7.25 6.11 -22.25
CA ASP A 140 -7.32 4.69 -21.85
C ASP A 140 -7.75 4.53 -20.38
N LEU A 141 -7.27 5.43 -19.51
CA LEU A 141 -7.61 5.47 -18.08
C LEU A 141 -9.08 5.84 -17.88
N LEU A 142 -9.56 6.85 -18.59
CA LEU A 142 -10.94 7.32 -18.51
C LEU A 142 -11.92 6.26 -19.03
N GLU A 143 -11.58 5.59 -20.13
CA GLU A 143 -12.38 4.51 -20.68
C GLU A 143 -12.46 3.31 -19.74
N LYS A 144 -11.31 2.88 -19.18
CA LYS A 144 -11.23 1.68 -18.34
C LYS A 144 -11.93 1.84 -17.00
N TYR A 145 -11.75 2.98 -16.32
CA TYR A 145 -12.26 3.18 -14.95
C TYR A 145 -13.53 4.01 -14.87
N ARG A 146 -14.03 4.51 -16.01
CA ARG A 146 -15.30 5.24 -16.16
C ARG A 146 -15.53 6.26 -15.03
N PHE A 147 -14.67 7.28 -15.01
CA PHE A 147 -14.76 8.38 -14.05
C PHE A 147 -16.06 9.15 -14.16
#